data_AF-D0F8C0-F1
#
_entry.id   AF-D0F8C0-F1
#
_cell.length_a   1.000
_cell.length_b   1.000
_cell.length_c   1.000
_cell.angle_alpha   90.00
_cell.angle_beta   90.00
_cell.angle_gamma   90.00
#
_symmetry.space_group_name_H-M   'P 1'
#
loop_
_entity.id
_entity.type
_entity.pdbx_description
1 polymer ?
#
loop_
_entity_poly.entity_id
_entity_poly.type
_entity_poly.pdbx_seq_one_letter_code
_entity_poly.pdbx_strand_id
1 'polypeptide(L)'
;DMLRAAIKAGTELGKQAKSVIDAGQLVSDEIILGLVKERIAQEDCAKGFLLDGFPRTIPQADGLKENGVSIDYVLEFDVADEVIVERMSGRRAHLPSGRTYHVTFNPPQVEGQDDVTGEPLVIREDDKPETVLAR
;
A
#
# COMPACT_ATOMS: atom_id res chain seq x y z
N ASP A 1 3.64 1.09 7.94
CA ASP A 1 2.29 1.66 8.08
C ASP A 1 1.90 1.66 9.56
N MET A 2 0.76 2.29 9.88
CA MET A 2 0.22 2.47 11.23
C MET A 2 -0.05 1.15 11.99
N LEU A 3 -0.55 0.12 11.31
CA LEU A 3 -0.86 -1.20 11.88
C LEU A 3 0.42 -1.87 12.38
N ARG A 4 1.46 -1.90 11.54
CA ARG A 4 2.77 -2.46 11.93
C ARG A 4 3.41 -1.71 13.09
N ALA A 5 3.27 -0.39 13.13
CA ALA A 5 3.79 0.43 14.22
C ALA A 5 3.07 0.13 15.55
N ALA A 6 1.73 0.04 15.52
CA ALA A 6 0.93 -0.30 16.71
C ALA A 6 1.22 -1.72 17.22
N ILE A 7 1.36 -2.71 16.32
CA ILE A 7 1.76 -4.08 16.67
C ILE A 7 3.14 -4.08 17.33
N LYS A 8 4.11 -3.35 16.77
CA LYS A 8 5.47 -3.26 17.32
C LYS A 8 5.52 -2.55 18.67
N ALA A 9 4.71 -1.50 18.84
CA ALA A 9 4.60 -0.76 20.09
C ALA A 9 3.83 -1.54 21.19
N GLY A 10 3.10 -2.59 20.80
CA GLY A 10 2.32 -3.40 21.73
C GLY A 10 1.15 -2.65 22.35
N THR A 11 0.55 -1.68 21.63
CA THR A 11 -0.67 -1.01 22.07
C THR A 11 -1.82 -2.02 22.14
N GLU A 12 -2.89 -1.72 22.89
CA GLU A 12 -4.03 -2.63 23.00
C GLU A 12 -4.67 -2.90 21.63
N LEU A 13 -4.87 -1.86 20.81
CA LEU A 13 -5.32 -2.02 19.42
C LEU A 13 -4.31 -2.80 18.57
N GLY A 14 -3.01 -2.58 18.77
CA GLY A 14 -1.95 -3.33 18.10
C GLY A 14 -2.00 -4.83 18.40
N LYS A 15 -2.25 -5.22 19.67
CA LYS A 15 -2.39 -6.63 20.07
C LYS A 15 -3.64 -7.28 19.48
N GLN A 16 -4.76 -6.54 19.45
CA GLN A 16 -6.00 -7.01 18.82
C GLN A 16 -5.81 -7.22 17.32
N ALA A 17 -5.26 -6.22 16.62
CA ALA A 17 -4.91 -6.32 15.22
C ALA A 17 -3.97 -7.50 14.94
N LYS A 18 -2.92 -7.68 15.76
CA LYS A 18 -1.99 -8.79 15.61
C LYS A 18 -2.71 -10.14 15.68
N SER A 19 -3.60 -10.31 16.66
CA SER A 19 -4.36 -11.55 16.83
C SER A 19 -5.23 -11.89 15.62
N VAL A 20 -5.88 -10.88 15.03
CA VAL A 20 -6.70 -11.04 13.81
C VAL A 20 -5.85 -11.42 12.61
N ILE A 21 -4.71 -10.77 12.42
CA ILE A 21 -3.77 -11.04 11.31
C ILE A 21 -3.14 -12.43 11.45
N ASP A 22 -2.70 -12.81 12.66
CA ASP A 22 -2.14 -14.13 12.94
C ASP A 22 -3.16 -15.25 12.65
N ALA A 23 -4.46 -14.95 12.81
CA ALA A 23 -5.56 -15.85 12.46
C ALA A 23 -5.90 -15.86 10.95
N GLY A 24 -5.18 -15.09 10.11
CA GLY A 24 -5.44 -14.97 8.68
C GLY A 24 -6.72 -14.19 8.35
N GLN A 25 -7.26 -13.42 9.29
CA GLN A 25 -8.47 -12.65 9.13
C GLN A 25 -8.15 -11.20 8.74
N LEU A 26 -9.13 -10.53 8.13
CA LEU A 26 -9.05 -9.11 7.83
C LEU A 26 -9.32 -8.28 9.09
N VAL A 27 -8.50 -7.25 9.30
CA VAL A 27 -8.68 -6.29 10.39
C VAL A 27 -9.98 -5.52 10.15
N SER A 28 -10.83 -5.43 11.16
CA SER A 28 -12.12 -4.74 11.06
C SER A 28 -11.95 -3.22 10.90
N ASP A 29 -12.93 -2.58 10.28
CA ASP A 29 -12.97 -1.12 10.10
C ASP A 29 -12.87 -0.40 11.45
N GLU A 30 -13.50 -0.93 12.50
CA GLU A 30 -13.44 -0.39 13.86
C GLU A 30 -12.01 -0.33 14.41
N ILE A 31 -11.23 -1.41 14.25
CA ILE A 31 -9.84 -1.45 14.69
C ILE A 31 -9.00 -0.44 13.88
N ILE A 32 -9.21 -0.38 12.56
CA ILE A 32 -8.49 0.58 11.70
C ILE A 32 -8.82 2.02 12.08
N LEU A 33 -10.09 2.37 12.29
CA LEU A 33 -10.51 3.71 12.72
C LEU A 33 -9.92 4.08 14.08
N GLY A 34 -9.90 3.14 15.03
CA GLY A 34 -9.25 3.34 16.32
C GLY A 34 -7.76 3.65 16.18
N LEU A 35 -7.06 2.90 15.32
CA LEU A 35 -5.64 3.12 15.04
C LEU A 35 -5.40 4.47 14.39
N VAL A 36 -6.24 4.89 13.44
CA VAL A 36 -6.14 6.22 12.78
C VAL A 36 -6.26 7.31 13.84
N LYS A 37 -7.24 7.20 14.73
CA LYS A 37 -7.47 8.17 15.80
C LYS A 37 -6.27 8.30 16.74
N GLU A 38 -5.71 7.18 17.19
CA GLU A 38 -4.49 7.19 18.02
C GLU A 38 -3.31 7.79 17.27
N ARG A 39 -3.21 7.54 15.96
CA ARG A 39 -2.10 8.01 15.14
C ARG A 39 -2.13 9.51 14.90
N ILE A 40 -3.28 10.07 14.53
CA ILE A 40 -3.41 11.50 14.24
C ILE A 40 -3.37 12.38 15.50
N ALA A 41 -3.52 11.78 16.68
CA ALA A 41 -3.39 12.48 17.97
C ALA A 41 -1.92 12.72 18.40
N GLN A 42 -0.95 12.16 17.68
CA GLN A 42 0.48 12.34 17.99
C GLN A 42 0.97 13.73 17.58
N GLU A 43 2.03 14.22 18.25
CA GLU A 43 2.53 15.59 18.09
C GLU A 43 2.95 15.94 16.64
N ASP A 44 3.44 14.96 15.89
CA ASP A 44 3.86 15.15 14.50
C ASP A 44 2.69 15.42 13.55
N CYS A 45 1.45 15.07 13.94
CA CYS A 45 0.23 15.37 13.21
C CYS A 45 -0.40 16.73 13.58
N ALA A 46 0.22 17.51 14.47
CA ALA A 46 -0.32 18.82 14.90
C ALA A 46 -0.46 19.83 13.74
N LYS A 47 0.33 19.68 12.68
CA LYS A 47 0.26 20.53 11.47
C LYS A 47 -0.62 19.94 10.35
N GLY A 48 -1.26 18.80 10.60
CA GLY A 48 -2.03 18.05 9.62
C GLY A 48 -1.44 16.67 9.35
N PHE A 49 -2.10 15.95 8.46
CA PHE A 49 -1.77 14.58 8.08
C PHE A 49 -2.22 14.30 6.64
N LEU A 50 -1.63 13.27 6.04
CA LEU A 50 -2.07 12.71 4.76
C LEU A 50 -2.46 11.25 4.99
N LEU A 51 -3.72 10.92 4.73
CA LEU A 51 -4.17 9.53 4.74
C LEU A 51 -3.92 8.93 3.35
N ASP A 52 -3.05 7.92 3.29
CA ASP A 52 -2.68 7.23 2.05
C ASP A 52 -3.30 5.82 2.05
N GLY A 53 -4.17 5.56 1.06
CA GLY A 53 -4.89 4.30 0.94
C GLY A 53 -5.96 4.08 2.01
N PHE A 54 -6.44 5.14 2.67
CA PHE A 54 -7.56 5.14 3.61
C PHE A 54 -8.30 6.49 3.56
N PRO A 55 -9.64 6.55 3.65
CA PRO A 55 -10.58 5.42 3.66
C PRO A 55 -10.67 4.73 2.28
N ARG A 56 -11.06 3.46 2.27
CA ARG A 56 -11.29 2.65 1.05
C ARG A 56 -12.76 2.33 0.81
N THR A 57 -13.61 2.50 1.82
CA THR A 57 -15.03 2.19 1.77
C THR A 57 -15.84 3.37 2.32
N ILE A 58 -17.11 3.48 1.92
CA ILE A 58 -18.02 4.50 2.44
C ILE A 58 -18.16 4.39 3.97
N PRO A 59 -18.35 3.19 4.58
CA PRO A 59 -18.38 3.06 6.04
C PRO A 59 -17.13 3.57 6.76
N GLN A 60 -15.94 3.40 6.18
CA GLN A 60 -14.71 3.96 6.75
C GLN A 60 -14.69 5.49 6.69
N ALA A 61 -15.20 6.08 5.60
CA ALA A 61 -15.31 7.52 5.46
C ALA A 61 -16.34 8.11 6.45
N ASP A 62 -17.49 7.46 6.62
CA ASP A 62 -18.47 7.82 7.64
C ASP A 62 -17.88 7.69 9.05
N GLY A 63 -17.14 6.62 9.32
CA GLY A 63 -16.44 6.42 10.59
C GLY A 63 -15.42 7.53 10.91
N LEU A 64 -14.69 8.04 9.92
CA LEU A 64 -13.81 9.21 10.12
C LEU A 64 -14.61 10.44 10.56
N LYS A 65 -15.72 10.72 9.89
CA LYS A 65 -16.60 11.84 10.19
C LYS A 65 -17.21 11.72 11.59
N GLU A 66 -17.72 10.55 11.94
CA GLU A 66 -18.30 10.27 13.26
C GLU A 66 -17.27 10.39 14.39
N ASN A 67 -16.00 10.08 14.10
CA ASN A 67 -14.90 10.24 15.05
C ASN A 67 -14.33 11.67 15.09
N GLY A 68 -14.91 12.62 14.37
CA GLY A 68 -14.48 14.02 14.35
C GLY A 68 -13.16 14.25 13.64
N VAL A 69 -12.73 13.33 12.77
CA VAL A 69 -11.53 13.50 11.96
C VAL A 69 -11.86 14.48 10.84
N SER A 70 -11.25 15.67 10.89
CA SER A 70 -11.45 16.70 9.87
C SER A 70 -10.59 16.42 8.65
N ILE A 71 -11.19 16.41 7.47
CA ILE A 71 -10.53 16.23 6.18
C ILE A 71 -10.79 17.47 5.34
N ASP A 72 -9.73 18.19 4.99
CA ASP A 72 -9.83 19.44 4.21
C ASP A 72 -9.97 19.19 2.71
N TYR A 73 -9.26 18.18 2.20
CA TYR A 73 -9.18 17.89 0.77
C TYR A 73 -9.20 16.39 0.49
N VAL A 74 -9.82 16.02 -0.62
CA VAL A 74 -9.68 14.71 -1.25
C VAL A 74 -8.92 14.93 -2.56
N LEU A 75 -7.74 14.32 -2.66
CA LEU A 75 -6.86 14.46 -3.82
C LEU A 75 -6.95 13.19 -4.66
N GLU A 76 -7.54 13.31 -5.85
CA GLU A 76 -7.59 12.24 -6.84
C GLU A 76 -6.47 12.46 -7.86
N PHE A 77 -5.59 11.47 -8.01
CA PHE A 77 -4.62 11.46 -9.08
C PHE A 77 -5.25 10.83 -10.31
N ASP A 78 -5.82 11.67 -11.17
CA ASP A 78 -6.39 11.25 -12.44
C ASP A 78 -5.27 10.90 -13.44
N VAL A 79 -5.14 9.61 -13.73
CA VAL A 79 -4.14 9.05 -14.64
C VAL A 79 -4.85 8.03 -15.52
N ALA A 80 -4.68 8.14 -16.83
CA ALA A 80 -5.29 7.23 -17.78
C ALA A 80 -4.86 5.77 -17.52
N ASP A 81 -5.82 4.84 -17.62
CA ASP A 81 -5.61 3.41 -17.36
C ASP A 81 -4.48 2.83 -18.20
N GLU A 82 -4.33 3.28 -19.44
CA GLU A 82 -3.27 2.81 -20.34
C GLU A 82 -1.88 3.13 -19.78
N VAL A 83 -1.71 4.29 -19.15
CA VAL A 83 -0.45 4.69 -18.50
C VAL A 83 -0.18 3.82 -17.28
N ILE A 84 -1.21 3.46 -16.53
CA ILE A 84 -1.09 2.55 -15.38
C ILE A 84 -0.66 1.16 -15.87
N VAL A 85 -1.34 0.62 -16.89
CA VAL A 85 -1.04 -0.69 -17.46
C VAL A 85 0.37 -0.73 -18.03
N GLU A 86 0.79 0.29 -18.78
CA GLU A 86 2.16 0.39 -19.32
C GLU A 86 3.20 0.39 -18.19
N ARG A 87 2.99 1.22 -17.16
CA ARG A 87 3.91 1.35 -16.02
C ARG A 87 4.00 0.08 -15.19
N MET A 88 2.91 -0.67 -15.06
CA MET A 88 2.85 -1.89 -14.27
C MET A 88 3.43 -3.08 -15.05
N SER A 89 2.96 -3.31 -16.27
CA SER A 89 3.37 -4.44 -17.12
C SER A 89 4.84 -4.36 -17.58
N GLY A 90 5.42 -3.16 -17.58
CA GLY A 90 6.83 -2.97 -17.87
C GLY A 90 7.76 -3.43 -16.75
N ARG A 91 7.26 -3.68 -15.53
CA ARG A 91 8.08 -4.10 -14.39
C ARG A 91 8.66 -5.48 -14.57
N ARG A 92 9.89 -5.64 -14.10
CA ARG A 92 10.63 -6.90 -14.05
C ARG A 92 11.29 -7.03 -12.69
N ALA A 93 11.35 -8.24 -12.17
CA ALA A 93 11.95 -8.53 -10.88
C ALA A 93 12.91 -9.71 -10.97
N HIS A 94 14.06 -9.56 -10.32
CA HIS A 94 14.94 -10.68 -10.05
C HIS A 94 14.60 -11.23 -8.65
N LEU A 95 13.82 -12.33 -8.59
CA LEU A 95 13.24 -12.82 -7.32
C LEU A 95 14.27 -13.13 -6.22
N PRO A 96 15.42 -13.80 -6.49
CA PRO A 96 16.41 -14.11 -5.46
C PRO A 96 17.00 -12.87 -4.77
N SER A 97 17.17 -11.77 -5.51
CA SER A 97 17.84 -10.56 -5.00
C SER A 97 16.88 -9.43 -4.61
N GLY A 98 15.67 -9.44 -5.15
CA GLY A 98 14.72 -8.34 -5.03
C GLY A 98 15.00 -7.15 -5.95
N ARG A 99 16.05 -7.17 -6.80
CA ARG A 99 16.32 -6.11 -7.78
C ARG A 99 15.15 -5.96 -8.75
N THR A 100 14.89 -4.72 -9.16
CA THR A 100 13.77 -4.36 -10.02
C THR A 100 14.23 -3.60 -11.25
N TYR A 101 13.64 -3.93 -12.38
CA TYR A 101 13.86 -3.29 -13.67
C TYR A 101 12.53 -2.85 -14.25
N HIS A 102 12.58 -1.99 -15.26
CA HIS A 102 11.45 -1.66 -16.10
C HIS A 102 11.91 -1.63 -17.55
N VAL A 103 11.20 -2.28 -18.46
CA VAL A 103 11.58 -2.37 -19.89
C VAL A 103 11.78 -1.03 -20.62
N THR A 104 11.40 0.09 -19.99
CA THR A 104 11.43 1.45 -20.56
C THR A 104 12.16 2.41 -19.63
N PHE A 105 11.72 2.50 -18.36
CA PHE A 105 12.25 3.49 -17.42
C PHE A 105 13.54 3.07 -16.71
N ASN A 106 13.86 1.77 -16.69
CA ASN A 106 15.08 1.22 -16.09
C ASN A 106 15.40 -0.15 -16.72
N PRO A 107 15.72 -0.20 -18.02
CA PRO A 107 15.90 -1.47 -18.72
C PRO A 107 17.14 -2.20 -18.19
N PRO A 108 17.12 -3.54 -18.12
CA PRO A 108 18.33 -4.30 -17.84
C PRO A 108 19.33 -4.12 -19.00
N GLN A 109 20.61 -4.33 -18.72
CA GLN A 109 21.68 -4.29 -19.73
C GLN A 109 21.47 -5.36 -20.81
N VAL A 110 20.95 -6.52 -20.42
CA VAL A 110 20.56 -7.60 -21.32
C VAL A 110 19.09 -7.92 -21.08
N GLU A 111 18.31 -7.95 -22.17
CA GLU A 111 16.87 -8.19 -22.09
C GLU A 111 16.56 -9.51 -21.35
N GLY A 112 15.69 -9.40 -20.34
CA GLY A 112 15.26 -10.56 -19.55
C GLY A 112 16.28 -11.09 -18.56
N GLN A 113 17.42 -10.42 -18.34
CA GLN A 113 18.46 -10.88 -17.43
C GLN A 113 18.80 -9.85 -16.35
N ASP A 114 19.11 -10.33 -15.16
CA ASP A 114 19.63 -9.51 -14.07
C ASP A 114 21.07 -9.07 -14.36
N ASP A 115 21.34 -7.78 -14.20
CA ASP A 115 22.65 -7.19 -14.53
C ASP A 115 23.81 -7.73 -13.70
N VAL A 116 23.54 -8.32 -12.52
CA VAL A 116 24.58 -8.80 -11.61
C VAL A 116 24.82 -10.30 -11.78
N THR A 117 23.75 -11.09 -11.88
CA THR A 117 23.86 -12.56 -11.91
C THR A 117 23.66 -13.16 -13.30
N GLY A 118 23.09 -12.42 -14.25
CA GLY A 118 22.66 -12.94 -15.56
C GLY A 118 21.43 -13.85 -15.48
N GLU A 119 20.83 -14.01 -14.30
CA GLU A 119 19.67 -14.88 -14.09
C GLU A 119 18.39 -14.27 -14.68
N PRO A 120 17.38 -15.08 -15.04
CA PRO A 120 16.17 -14.57 -15.66
C PRO A 120 15.37 -13.61 -14.77
N LEU A 121 14.91 -12.53 -15.39
CA LEU A 121 13.92 -11.63 -14.81
C LEU A 121 12.51 -12.15 -15.07
N VAL A 122 11.60 -11.90 -14.12
CA VAL A 122 10.19 -12.27 -14.24
C VAL A 122 9.28 -11.07 -14.12
N ILE A 123 8.07 -11.18 -14.67
CA ILE A 123 6.95 -10.30 -14.35
C ILE A 123 6.23 -10.92 -13.15
N ARG A 124 5.92 -10.14 -12.12
CA ARG A 124 5.12 -10.62 -10.99
C ARG A 124 3.68 -10.81 -11.43
N GLU A 125 2.96 -11.78 -10.87
CA GLU A 125 1.55 -12.02 -11.20
C GLU A 125 0.70 -10.74 -11.10
N ASP A 126 0.91 -9.96 -10.04
CA ASP A 126 0.24 -8.68 -9.79
C ASP A 126 0.54 -7.56 -10.81
N ASP A 127 1.63 -7.68 -11.57
CA ASP A 127 2.07 -6.70 -12.56
C ASP A 127 1.59 -7.07 -13.97
N LYS A 128 0.94 -8.23 -14.16
CA LYS A 128 0.42 -8.66 -15.47
C LYS A 128 -0.72 -7.74 -15.94
N PRO A 129 -0.79 -7.36 -17.23
CA PRO A 129 -1.81 -6.45 -17.75
C PRO A 129 -3.24 -6.83 -17.35
N GLU A 130 -3.59 -8.10 -17.46
CA GLU A 130 -4.91 -8.63 -17.10
C GLU A 130 -5.23 -8.49 -15.61
N THR A 131 -4.23 -8.62 -14.73
CA THR A 131 -4.40 -8.45 -13.28
C THR A 131 -4.47 -6.98 -12.90
N VAL A 132 -3.73 -6.12 -13.60
CA VAL A 132 -3.77 -4.66 -13.39
C VAL A 132 -5.13 -4.10 -13.77
N LEU A 133 -5.71 -4.54 -14.90
CA LEU A 133 -7.04 -4.10 -15.35
C LEU A 133 -8.20 -4.64 -14.50
N ALA A 134 -7.98 -5.74 -13.78
CA ALA A 134 -9.01 -6.35 -12.93
C ALA A 134 -9.04 -5.78 -11.49
N ARG A 135 -8.09 -4.90 -11.14
CA ARG A 135 -7.97 -4.27 -9.82
C ARG A 135 -8.67 -2.92 -9.79
#